data_AF-A0A2H1VWA1-F1
#
_entry.id   AF-A0A2H1VWA1-F1
#
_cell.length_a   1.000
_cell.length_b   1.000
_cell.length_c   1.000
_cell.angle_alpha   90.00
_cell.angle_beta   90.00
_cell.angle_gamma   90.00
#
_symmetry.space_group_name_H-M   'P 1'
#
loop_
_entity.id
_entity.type
_entity.pdbx_description
1 polymer ?
#
loop_
_entity_poly.entity_id
_entity_poly.type
_entity_poly.pdbx_seq_one_letter_code
_entity_poly.pdbx_strand_id
1 'polypeptide(L)'
;MKNLLLTSFTYPGIEEELNHGLDVAVHGLNSLVMFLLLCSSAHPGRLLHIYQPLVFATTYMLFSVIYHAAGGTDQKGNAYIYPVVNWSEPGTTVLVVFITGLLLVVLHLLTLGLSALRDLTAARLIKREAPANPSEGMPLRQPIYA
;
A
#
# COMPACT_ATOMS: atom_id res chain seq x y z
N MET A 1 38.33 5.75 -25.70
CA MET A 1 38.65 4.31 -25.52
C MET A 1 39.28 4.00 -24.16
N LYS A 2 38.86 4.67 -23.09
CA LYS A 2 39.04 4.26 -21.69
C LYS A 2 37.65 4.43 -21.08
N ASN A 3 37.08 3.36 -20.51
CA ASN A 3 35.78 3.25 -19.81
C ASN A 3 34.97 1.99 -20.17
N LEU A 4 35.53 1.02 -20.91
CA LEU A 4 34.85 -0.26 -21.17
C LEU A 4 35.38 -1.45 -20.35
N LEU A 5 36.46 -1.26 -19.57
CA LEU A 5 37.14 -2.35 -18.83
C LEU A 5 36.99 -2.27 -17.30
N LEU A 6 36.50 -1.15 -16.76
CA LEU A 6 36.20 -1.05 -15.32
C LEU A 6 34.79 -1.56 -14.97
N THR A 7 33.88 -1.57 -15.94
CA THR A 7 32.52 -2.10 -15.78
C THR A 7 32.44 -3.62 -15.92
N SER A 8 33.50 -4.28 -16.41
CA SER A 8 33.57 -5.75 -16.51
C SER A 8 34.23 -6.43 -15.30
N PHE A 9 34.80 -5.65 -14.37
CA PHE A 9 35.44 -6.13 -13.14
C PHE A 9 34.62 -5.87 -11.86
N THR A 10 33.55 -5.07 -11.96
CA THR A 10 32.51 -5.00 -10.92
C THR A 10 31.66 -6.28 -11.01
N TYR A 11 32.16 -7.30 -10.32
CA TYR A 11 31.63 -8.65 -10.09
C TYR A 11 30.11 -8.80 -10.30
N PRO A 12 29.66 -9.66 -11.25
CA PRO A 12 28.24 -10.02 -11.37
C PRO A 12 27.66 -10.54 -10.04
N GLY A 13 28.49 -11.16 -9.18
CA GLY A 13 28.07 -11.62 -7.86
C GLY A 13 27.72 -10.52 -6.86
N ILE A 14 28.29 -9.31 -6.95
CA ILE A 14 27.95 -8.20 -6.03
C ILE A 14 26.64 -7.54 -6.47
N GLU A 15 26.42 -7.35 -7.78
CA GLU A 15 25.16 -6.85 -8.34
C GLU A 15 24.00 -7.83 -8.10
N GLU A 16 24.28 -9.14 -8.18
CA GLU A 16 23.31 -10.19 -7.95
C GLU A 16 22.99 -10.36 -6.45
N GLU A 17 23.98 -10.33 -5.55
CA GLU A 17 23.72 -10.31 -4.10
C GLU A 17 23.04 -9.02 -3.63
N LEU A 18 23.40 -7.86 -4.20
CA LEU A 18 22.72 -6.60 -3.93
C LEU A 18 21.27 -6.64 -4.40
N ASN A 19 20.99 -7.23 -5.57
CA ASN A 19 19.63 -7.41 -6.05
C ASN A 19 18.82 -8.31 -5.12
N HIS A 20 19.35 -9.46 -4.70
CA HIS A 20 18.63 -10.33 -3.76
C HIS A 20 18.42 -9.69 -2.39
N GLY A 21 19.45 -9.04 -1.83
CA GLY A 21 19.35 -8.36 -0.55
C GLY A 21 18.36 -7.18 -0.59
N LEU A 22 18.39 -6.40 -1.67
CA LEU A 22 17.45 -5.30 -1.91
C LEU A 22 16.02 -5.83 -2.09
N ASP A 23 15.84 -6.93 -2.81
CA ASP A 23 14.53 -7.53 -3.04
C ASP A 23 13.92 -8.05 -1.73
N VAL A 24 14.70 -8.72 -0.90
CA VAL A 24 14.31 -9.15 0.45
C VAL A 24 13.95 -7.95 1.33
N ALA A 25 14.73 -6.87 1.27
CA ALA A 25 14.46 -5.68 2.08
C ALA A 25 13.18 -4.95 1.62
N VAL A 26 13.05 -4.68 0.32
CA VAL A 26 11.96 -3.89 -0.27
C VAL A 26 10.64 -4.66 -0.27
N HIS A 27 10.66 -5.97 -0.48
CA HIS A 27 9.45 -6.78 -0.53
C HIS A 27 9.19 -7.50 0.79
N GLY A 28 10.16 -8.29 1.27
CA GLY A 28 10.00 -9.13 2.46
C GLY A 28 9.91 -8.32 3.75
N LEU A 29 10.96 -7.54 4.06
CA LEU A 29 11.04 -6.79 5.30
C LEU A 29 9.98 -5.68 5.36
N ASN A 30 9.78 -4.94 4.26
CA ASN A 30 8.71 -3.93 4.18
C ASN A 30 7.33 -4.55 4.48
N SER A 31 7.00 -5.70 3.87
CA SER A 31 5.70 -6.35 4.10
C SER A 31 5.55 -6.79 5.56
N LEU A 32 6.60 -7.37 6.16
CA LEU A 32 6.58 -7.77 7.57
C LEU A 32 6.37 -6.57 8.49
N VAL A 33 7.12 -5.48 8.28
CA VAL A 33 7.00 -4.27 9.08
C VAL A 33 5.60 -3.66 8.94
N MET A 34 5.09 -3.51 7.72
CA MET A 34 3.76 -2.96 7.47
C MET A 34 2.65 -3.82 8.10
N PHE A 35 2.79 -5.15 8.06
CA PHE A 35 1.86 -6.05 8.71
C PHE A 35 1.88 -5.91 10.24
N LEU A 36 3.06 -5.83 10.87
CA LEU A 36 3.19 -5.60 12.31
C LEU A 36 2.62 -4.23 12.72
N LEU A 37 2.85 -3.19 11.91
CA LEU A 37 2.24 -1.88 12.11
C LEU A 37 0.72 -1.97 12.06
N LEU A 38 0.15 -2.62 11.05
CA LEU A 38 -1.29 -2.79 10.92
C LEU A 38 -1.89 -3.51 12.14
N CYS A 39 -1.26 -4.61 12.58
CA CYS A 39 -1.68 -5.38 13.76
C CYS A 39 -1.58 -4.59 15.07
N SER A 40 -0.62 -3.68 15.21
CA SER A 40 -0.42 -2.88 16.42
C SER A 40 -1.17 -1.54 16.43
N SER A 41 -1.69 -1.10 15.28
CA SER A 41 -1.95 0.32 15.03
C SER A 41 -3.07 1.05 15.79
N ALA A 42 -4.08 0.50 16.43
CA ALA A 42 -5.23 1.26 17.01
C ALA A 42 -5.95 2.32 16.12
N HIS A 43 -5.56 2.52 14.85
CA HIS A 43 -6.19 3.50 13.97
C HIS A 43 -7.63 3.05 13.64
N PRO A 44 -8.63 3.94 13.75
CA PRO A 44 -10.02 3.59 13.49
C PRO A 44 -10.26 3.39 11.98
N GLY A 45 -10.22 2.14 11.53
CA GLY A 45 -10.63 1.76 10.18
C GLY A 45 -12.15 1.89 10.00
N ARG A 46 -12.59 2.57 8.96
CA ARG A 46 -14.01 2.69 8.57
C ARG A 46 -14.17 2.25 7.11
N LEU A 47 -15.30 1.62 6.78
CA LEU A 47 -15.65 1.24 5.39
C LEU A 47 -15.58 2.43 4.42
N LEU A 48 -15.89 3.63 4.91
CA LEU A 48 -15.82 4.85 4.12
C LEU A 48 -14.40 5.15 3.62
N HIS A 49 -13.34 4.68 4.27
CA HIS A 49 -11.96 4.95 3.85
C HIS A 49 -11.54 4.23 2.56
N ILE A 50 -12.39 3.37 1.97
CA ILE A 50 -12.14 2.72 0.67
C ILE A 50 -11.86 3.73 -0.45
N TYR A 51 -12.33 4.99 -0.33
CA TYR A 51 -12.03 6.02 -1.34
C TYR A 51 -10.52 6.27 -1.49
N GLN A 52 -9.70 6.05 -0.46
CA GLN A 52 -8.27 6.35 -0.50
C GLN A 52 -7.53 5.52 -1.56
N PRO A 53 -7.56 4.17 -1.51
CA PRO A 53 -6.94 3.36 -2.56
C PRO A 53 -7.62 3.55 -3.92
N LEU A 54 -8.94 3.81 -3.96
CA LEU A 54 -9.66 4.00 -5.23
C LEU A 54 -9.30 5.30 -5.93
N VAL A 55 -9.16 6.41 -5.19
CA VAL A 55 -8.72 7.70 -5.74
C VAL A 55 -7.30 7.59 -6.28
N PHE A 56 -6.40 6.94 -5.54
CA PHE A 56 -5.04 6.70 -6.00
C PHE A 56 -5.02 5.85 -7.29
N ALA A 57 -5.72 4.72 -7.30
CA ALA A 57 -5.79 3.83 -8.46
C ALA A 57 -6.40 4.54 -9.69
N THR A 58 -7.47 5.31 -9.50
CA THR A 58 -8.12 6.07 -10.57
C THR A 58 -7.20 7.15 -11.13
N THR A 59 -6.50 7.88 -10.25
CA THR A 59 -5.55 8.92 -10.67
C THR A 59 -4.42 8.31 -11.49
N TYR A 60 -3.84 7.20 -11.03
CA TYR A 60 -2.80 6.49 -11.77
C TYR A 60 -3.31 5.95 -13.11
N MET A 61 -4.52 5.40 -13.15
CA MET A 61 -5.16 4.94 -14.38
C MET A 61 -5.32 6.05 -15.40
N LEU A 62 -5.87 7.20 -15.00
CA LEU A 62 -5.99 8.38 -15.87
C LEU A 62 -4.63 8.84 -16.39
N PHE A 63 -3.65 8.93 -15.49
CA PHE A 63 -2.27 9.24 -15.87
C PHE A 63 -1.75 8.26 -16.93
N SER A 64 -1.92 6.95 -16.74
CA SER A 64 -1.41 5.92 -17.67
C SER A 64 -2.03 6.02 -19.07
N VAL A 65 -3.32 6.33 -19.17
CA VAL A 65 -4.01 6.52 -20.44
C VAL A 65 -3.46 7.75 -21.15
N ILE A 66 -3.34 8.87 -20.44
CA ILE A 66 -2.80 10.12 -20.98
C ILE A 66 -1.35 9.93 -21.42
N TYR A 67 -0.55 9.24 -20.60
CA TYR A 67 0.85 8.92 -20.89
C TYR A 67 0.98 8.17 -22.21
N HIS A 68 0.18 7.12 -22.40
CA HIS A 68 0.18 6.36 -23.65
C HIS A 68 -0.31 7.21 -24.84
N ALA A 69 -1.40 7.97 -24.68
CA ALA A 69 -1.95 8.82 -25.72
C ALA A 69 -0.98 9.95 -26.16
N ALA A 70 -0.12 10.41 -25.23
CA ALA A 70 0.93 11.39 -25.51
C ALA A 70 2.20 10.77 -26.13
N GLY A 71 2.22 9.46 -26.39
CA GLY A 71 3.38 8.76 -26.96
C GLY A 71 4.49 8.45 -25.94
N GLY A 72 4.17 8.39 -24.65
CA GLY A 72 5.14 8.07 -23.60
C GLY A 72 5.72 6.66 -23.73
N THR A 73 7.02 6.51 -23.44
CA THR A 73 7.75 5.23 -23.55
C THR A 73 8.62 4.95 -22.32
N ASP A 74 8.82 3.67 -22.01
CA ASP A 74 9.77 3.27 -20.96
C ASP A 74 11.24 3.47 -21.42
N GLN A 75 12.19 3.11 -20.55
CA GLN A 75 13.63 3.19 -20.83
C GLN A 75 14.08 2.33 -22.02
N LYS A 76 13.25 1.37 -22.46
CA LYS A 76 13.50 0.45 -23.57
C LYS A 76 12.72 0.84 -24.83
N GLY A 77 11.96 1.94 -24.80
CA GLY A 77 11.15 2.42 -25.92
C GLY A 77 9.78 1.76 -26.05
N ASN A 78 9.33 0.99 -25.06
CA ASN A 78 8.01 0.37 -25.09
C ASN A 78 6.91 1.38 -24.74
N ALA A 79 5.78 1.35 -25.44
CA ALA A 79 4.66 2.28 -25.25
C ALA A 79 3.76 1.96 -24.03
N TYR A 80 4.36 1.55 -22.91
CA TYR A 80 3.68 1.28 -21.65
C TYR A 80 4.59 1.66 -20.47
N ILE A 81 4.00 1.89 -19.28
CA ILE A 81 4.77 2.11 -18.04
C ILE A 81 5.15 0.75 -17.43
N TYR A 82 4.16 -0.14 -17.31
CA TYR A 82 4.32 -1.53 -16.91
C TYR A 82 3.70 -2.42 -17.97
N PRO A 83 4.34 -3.54 -18.36
CA PRO A 83 3.83 -4.43 -19.41
C PRO A 83 2.41 -4.94 -19.15
N VAL A 84 2.02 -5.09 -17.87
CA VAL A 84 0.70 -5.56 -17.47
C VAL A 84 -0.43 -4.56 -17.74
N VAL A 85 -0.10 -3.28 -17.91
CA VAL A 85 -1.02 -2.20 -18.29
C VAL A 85 -0.56 -1.65 -19.64
N ASN A 86 -0.88 -2.38 -20.70
CA ASN A 86 -0.51 -2.05 -22.08
C ASN A 86 -1.74 -1.55 -22.85
N TRP A 87 -1.84 -0.24 -23.05
CA TRP A 87 -2.96 0.39 -23.75
C TRP A 87 -3.01 0.09 -25.26
N SER A 88 -1.93 -0.47 -25.84
CA SER A 88 -1.97 -1.07 -27.18
C SER A 88 -2.83 -2.33 -27.24
N GLU A 89 -3.04 -2.99 -26.09
CA GLU A 89 -3.92 -4.15 -25.90
C GLU A 89 -5.03 -3.82 -24.87
N PRO A 90 -6.01 -3.00 -25.25
CA PRO A 90 -6.97 -2.42 -24.30
C PRO A 90 -7.85 -3.49 -23.62
N GLY A 91 -8.17 -4.59 -24.30
CA GLY A 91 -8.98 -5.68 -23.73
C GLY A 91 -8.32 -6.32 -22.51
N THR A 92 -7.05 -6.72 -22.64
CA THR A 92 -6.25 -7.30 -21.54
C THR A 92 -6.07 -6.28 -20.42
N THR A 93 -5.75 -5.04 -20.77
CA THR A 93 -5.52 -3.97 -19.79
C THR A 93 -6.76 -3.68 -18.96
N VAL A 94 -7.93 -3.54 -19.58
CA VAL A 94 -9.20 -3.32 -18.84
C VAL A 94 -9.50 -4.48 -17.89
N LEU A 95 -9.25 -5.72 -18.31
CA LEU A 95 -9.44 -6.90 -17.47
C LEU A 95 -8.52 -6.88 -16.23
N VAL A 96 -7.22 -6.61 -16.43
CA VAL A 96 -6.24 -6.51 -15.34
C VAL A 96 -6.65 -5.42 -14.34
N VAL A 97 -7.03 -4.25 -14.84
CA VAL A 97 -7.43 -3.10 -14.02
C VAL A 97 -8.68 -3.43 -13.21
N PHE A 98 -9.67 -4.07 -13.83
CA PHE A 98 -10.88 -4.49 -13.15
C PHE A 98 -10.59 -5.49 -12.02
N ILE A 99 -9.81 -6.55 -12.31
CA ILE A 99 -9.42 -7.55 -11.31
C ILE A 99 -8.62 -6.90 -10.16
N THR A 100 -7.70 -5.99 -10.49
CA THR A 100 -6.90 -5.25 -9.50
C THR A 100 -7.79 -4.36 -8.63
N GLY A 101 -8.79 -3.70 -9.23
CA GLY A 101 -9.78 -2.91 -8.49
C GLY A 101 -10.59 -3.76 -7.50
N LEU A 102 -11.04 -4.94 -7.93
CA LEU A 102 -11.72 -5.89 -7.03
C LEU A 102 -10.80 -6.36 -5.91
N LEU A 103 -9.54 -6.65 -6.21
CA LEU A 103 -8.54 -7.03 -5.22
C LEU A 103 -8.34 -5.91 -4.17
N LEU A 104 -8.28 -4.65 -4.58
CA LEU A 104 -8.18 -3.52 -3.64
C LEU A 104 -9.37 -3.45 -2.67
N VAL A 105 -10.59 -3.74 -3.16
CA VAL A 105 -11.79 -3.82 -2.31
C VAL A 105 -11.65 -4.96 -1.31
N VAL A 106 -11.27 -6.15 -1.76
CA VAL A 106 -11.07 -7.32 -0.89
C VAL A 106 -10.00 -7.03 0.16
N LEU A 107 -8.84 -6.48 -0.23
CA LEU A 107 -7.77 -6.13 0.70
C LEU A 107 -8.23 -5.10 1.73
N HIS A 108 -9.01 -4.09 1.34
CA HIS A 108 -9.56 -3.13 2.29
C HIS A 108 -10.53 -3.78 3.30
N LEU A 109 -11.37 -4.71 2.85
CA LEU A 109 -12.23 -5.46 3.77
C LEU A 109 -11.40 -6.33 4.73
N LEU A 110 -10.31 -6.93 4.25
CA LEU A 110 -9.39 -7.70 5.09
C LEU A 110 -8.69 -6.82 6.14
N THR A 111 -8.25 -5.61 5.79
CA THR A 111 -7.62 -4.70 6.77
C THR A 111 -8.62 -4.22 7.83
N LEU A 112 -9.88 -3.97 7.46
CA LEU A 112 -10.94 -3.68 8.42
C LEU A 112 -11.25 -4.89 9.31
N GLY A 113 -11.32 -6.09 8.75
CA GLY A 113 -11.53 -7.33 9.50
C GLY A 113 -10.41 -7.57 10.52
N LEU A 114 -9.16 -7.38 10.12
CA LEU A 114 -8.01 -7.51 11.00
C LEU A 114 -8.01 -6.45 12.12
N SER A 115 -8.37 -5.21 11.78
CA SER A 115 -8.51 -4.13 12.76
C SER A 115 -9.60 -4.44 13.80
N ALA A 116 -10.76 -4.93 13.35
CA ALA A 116 -11.85 -5.35 14.23
C ALA A 116 -11.44 -6.54 15.11
N LEU A 117 -10.75 -7.54 14.55
CA LEU A 117 -10.24 -8.68 15.31
C LEU A 117 -9.27 -8.23 16.41
N ARG A 118 -8.34 -7.32 16.09
CA ARG A 118 -7.41 -6.71 17.07
C ARG A 118 -8.18 -6.01 18.19
N ASP A 119 -9.19 -5.20 17.86
CA ASP A 119 -9.94 -4.46 18.87
C ASP A 119 -10.75 -5.40 19.77
N LEU A 120 -11.29 -6.49 19.21
CA LEU A 120 -11.96 -7.54 19.97
C LEU A 120 -11.01 -8.31 20.89
N THR A 121 -9.79 -8.64 20.44
CA THR A 121 -8.80 -9.31 21.30
C THR A 121 -8.30 -8.39 22.39
N ALA A 122 -8.03 -7.12 22.07
CA ALA A 122 -7.66 -6.10 23.05
C ALA A 122 -8.74 -5.93 24.12
N ALA A 123 -10.01 -5.83 23.73
CA ALA A 123 -11.13 -5.71 24.66
C ALA A 123 -11.32 -6.93 25.59
N ARG A 124 -10.92 -8.13 25.13
CA ARG A 124 -10.99 -9.36 25.94
C ARG A 124 -9.81 -9.54 26.89
N LEU A 125 -8.63 -9.10 26.48
CA LEU A 125 -7.39 -9.32 27.22
C LEU A 125 -7.03 -8.16 28.16
N ILE A 126 -7.39 -6.94 27.78
CA ILE A 126 -7.09 -5.74 28.56
C ILE A 126 -8.31 -5.43 29.43
N LYS A 127 -8.17 -5.68 30.74
CA LYS A 127 -9.16 -5.25 31.73
C LYS A 127 -9.18 -3.72 31.73
N ARG A 128 -10.31 -3.13 31.36
CA ARG A 128 -10.48 -1.67 31.45
C ARG A 128 -10.60 -1.32 32.93
N GLU A 129 -9.54 -0.78 33.51
CA GLU A 129 -9.60 -0.28 34.89
C GLU A 129 -10.61 0.87 34.96
N ALA A 130 -11.39 0.90 36.04
CA ALA A 130 -12.23 2.04 36.31
C ALA A 130 -11.33 3.27 36.54
N PRO A 131 -11.68 4.45 36.02
CA PRO A 131 -10.87 5.64 36.21
C PRO A 131 -10.65 5.86 37.71
N ALA A 132 -9.39 6.05 38.12
CA ALA A 132 -9.02 6.21 39.52
C ALA A 132 -9.62 7.49 40.13
N ASN A 133 -9.92 8.47 39.27
CA ASN A 133 -10.60 9.71 39.63
C ASN A 133 -11.94 9.83 38.87
N PRO A 134 -13.07 10.10 39.54
CA PRO A 134 -14.35 10.37 38.87
C PRO A 134 -14.30 11.46 37.78
N SER A 135 -13.38 12.42 37.89
CA SER A 135 -13.22 13.48 36.88
C SER A 135 -12.56 13.02 35.58
N GLU A 136 -11.86 11.88 35.59
CA GLU A 136 -11.17 11.32 34.41
C GLU A 136 -12.16 10.80 33.35
N GLY A 137 -13.38 10.43 33.76
CA GLY A 137 -14.45 10.00 32.87
C GLY A 137 -15.35 11.13 32.35
N MET A 138 -15.21 12.36 32.87
CA MET A 138 -16.03 13.48 32.43
C MET A 138 -15.50 14.02 31.09
N PRO A 139 -16.37 14.18 30.06
CA PRO A 139 -15.95 14.83 28.83
C PRO A 139 -15.52 16.27 29.14
N LEU A 140 -14.34 16.66 28.62
CA LEU A 140 -13.75 17.99 28.81
C LEU A 140 -14.69 19.12 28.36
N ARG A 141 -15.59 18.82 27.42
CA ARG A 141 -16.64 19.73 26.97
C ARG A 141 -17.98 19.25 27.53
N GLN A 142 -18.43 19.91 28.60
CA GLN A 142 -19.78 19.69 29.13
C GLN A 142 -20.79 20.61 28.43
N PRO A 143 -22.00 20.14 28.14
CA PRO A 143 -23.05 21.00 27.60
C PRO A 143 -23.41 22.06 28.65
N ILE A 144 -23.35 23.33 28.27
CA ILE A 144 -23.85 24.44 29.08
C ILE A 144 -25.37 24.41 28.92
N TYR A 145 -26.08 23.97 29.96
CA TYR A 145 -27.51 24.18 30.05
C TYR A 145 -27.72 25.63 30.53
N ALA A 146 -28.22 26.47 29.64
CA ALA A 146 -28.67 27.84 29.92
C ALA A 146 -30.18 27.85 30.20
#